data_AF-A0AAU5T2J2-F1
#
_entry.id   AF-A0AAU5T2J2-F1
#
_cell.length_a   1.000
_cell.length_b   1.000
_cell.length_c   1.000
_cell.angle_alpha   90.00
_cell.angle_beta   90.00
_cell.angle_gamma   90.00
#
_symmetry.space_group_name_H-M   'P 1'
#
loop_
_entity.id
_entity.type
_entity.pdbx_description
1 polymer ?
#
loop_
_entity_poly.entity_id
_entity_poly.type
_entity_poly.pdbx_seq_one_letter_code
_entity_poly.pdbx_strand_id
1 'polypeptide(L)'
;MGQEAVFDEGRVAARLRVSRAAFRWAVHIGAVPPADAGPVVWSRASVESMDGEAIRGRLPYALSGAEAADRLAQALGTPNPPEGPARVSVATVREMAAAGYLADLSDDPNRPLLHPDQVRDLARRPDLDRLISESTPLGPDQCAARLRVRRTDFDHLVRLGWITCAQEVKVKFGAARGGTVRVRLYRGADVDRIPAEHPEVDWPAVRALGKGQRSPLAGPTPGRSPG
;
A
#
# COMPACT_ATOMS: atom_id res chain seq x y z
N MET A 1 -16.95 24.18 36.30
CA MET A 1 -16.73 24.25 34.85
C MET A 1 -16.30 22.85 34.42
N GLY A 2 -17.23 22.04 33.92
CA GLY A 2 -16.95 20.63 33.63
C GLY A 2 -16.05 20.51 32.39
N GLN A 3 -15.05 19.63 32.43
CA GLN A 3 -14.28 19.29 31.24
C GLN A 3 -15.24 18.87 30.13
N GLU A 4 -15.19 19.58 29.01
CA GLU A 4 -15.94 19.23 27.82
C GLU A 4 -15.44 17.86 27.32
N ALA A 5 -16.33 16.87 27.30
CA ALA A 5 -15.94 15.52 26.92
C ALA A 5 -15.54 15.49 25.44
N VAL A 6 -14.29 15.12 25.17
CA VAL A 6 -13.75 14.92 23.83
C VAL A 6 -13.71 13.44 23.46
N PHE A 7 -13.98 13.15 22.19
CA PHE A 7 -14.10 11.80 21.65
C PHE A 7 -13.08 11.58 20.55
N ASP A 8 -12.16 10.63 20.76
CA ASP A 8 -11.40 10.03 19.66
C ASP A 8 -12.30 9.12 18.81
N GLU A 9 -11.80 8.72 17.64
CA GLU A 9 -12.51 7.85 16.69
C GLU A 9 -13.12 6.59 17.35
N GLY A 10 -12.38 5.94 18.24
CA GLY A 10 -12.83 4.72 18.91
C GLY A 10 -14.00 4.98 19.86
N ARG A 11 -13.94 6.09 20.61
CA ARG A 11 -15.01 6.53 21.50
C ARG A 11 -16.25 6.98 20.72
N VAL A 12 -16.08 7.66 19.58
CA VAL A 12 -17.22 8.03 18.70
C VAL A 12 -17.91 6.77 18.19
N ALA A 13 -17.15 5.83 17.61
CA ALA A 13 -17.70 4.58 17.06
C ALA A 13 -18.46 3.77 18.13
N ALA A 14 -17.89 3.66 19.33
CA ALA A 14 -18.54 3.00 20.46
C ALA A 14 -19.84 3.71 20.88
N ARG A 15 -19.83 5.05 20.97
CA ARG A 15 -20.99 5.86 21.36
C ARG A 15 -22.15 5.77 20.36
N LEU A 16 -21.83 5.66 19.07
CA LEU A 16 -22.78 5.52 17.95
C LEU A 16 -23.15 4.05 17.66
N ARG A 17 -22.51 3.09 18.34
CA ARG A 17 -22.67 1.64 18.15
C ARG A 17 -22.39 1.20 16.69
N VAL A 18 -21.37 1.78 16.07
CA VAL A 18 -20.93 1.44 14.71
C VAL A 18 -19.53 0.86 14.75
N SER A 19 -19.12 0.16 13.68
CA SER A 19 -17.72 -0.25 13.54
C SER A 19 -16.83 0.96 13.26
N ARG A 20 -15.56 0.91 13.68
CA ARG A 20 -14.57 1.94 13.34
C ARG A 20 -14.42 2.13 11.83
N ALA A 21 -14.46 1.03 11.08
CA ALA A 21 -14.45 1.07 9.63
C ALA A 21 -15.64 1.84 9.04
N ALA A 22 -16.85 1.65 9.58
CA ALA A 22 -18.04 2.38 9.13
C ALA A 22 -17.95 3.87 9.45
N PHE A 23 -17.45 4.20 10.65
CA PHE A 23 -17.22 5.60 11.02
C PHE A 23 -16.14 6.26 10.14
N ARG A 24 -15.01 5.59 9.90
CA ARG A 24 -13.96 6.07 8.98
C ARG A 24 -14.48 6.28 7.57
N TRP A 25 -15.30 5.36 7.07
CA TRP A 25 -15.94 5.53 5.78
C TRP A 25 -16.83 6.76 5.76
N ALA A 26 -17.66 6.94 6.79
CA ALA A 26 -18.52 8.12 6.90
C ALA A 26 -17.72 9.43 6.96
N VAL A 27 -16.58 9.46 7.66
CA VAL A 27 -15.65 10.60 7.64
C VAL A 27 -15.09 10.81 6.23
N HIS A 28 -14.62 9.73 5.58
CA HIS A 28 -14.02 9.78 4.24
C HIS A 28 -14.95 10.38 3.19
N ILE A 29 -16.25 10.05 3.24
CA ILE A 29 -17.25 10.57 2.30
C ILE A 29 -17.97 11.85 2.78
N GLY A 30 -17.55 12.43 3.91
CA GLY A 30 -18.15 13.65 4.46
C GLY A 30 -19.59 13.48 4.98
N ALA A 31 -19.97 12.26 5.36
CA ALA A 31 -21.30 11.95 5.90
C ALA A 31 -21.46 12.26 7.40
N VAL A 32 -20.38 12.67 8.07
CA VAL A 32 -20.38 13.16 9.46
C VAL A 32 -19.68 14.53 9.53
N PRO A 33 -19.97 15.34 10.56
CA PRO A 33 -19.25 16.59 10.79
C PRO A 33 -17.72 16.37 10.88
N PRO A 34 -16.90 17.31 10.37
CA PRO A 34 -15.46 17.26 10.58
C PRO A 34 -15.12 17.35 12.06
N ALA A 35 -13.93 16.89 12.42
CA ALA A 35 -13.41 17.02 13.78
C ALA A 35 -13.31 18.50 14.19
N ASP A 36 -13.94 18.85 15.31
CA ASP A 36 -14.11 20.22 15.80
C ASP A 36 -13.37 20.50 17.13
N ALA A 37 -12.86 19.45 17.79
CA ALA A 37 -12.20 19.54 19.09
C ALA A 37 -10.70 19.17 19.04
N GLY A 38 -10.14 18.99 17.84
CA GLY A 38 -8.73 18.71 17.60
C GLY A 38 -8.51 17.81 16.38
N PRO A 39 -7.26 17.54 16.00
CA PRO A 39 -6.97 16.58 14.94
C PRO A 39 -7.58 15.23 15.28
N VAL A 40 -8.50 14.74 14.44
CA VAL A 40 -9.24 13.48 14.63
C VAL A 40 -9.99 13.36 15.97
N VAL A 41 -10.43 14.48 16.54
CA VAL A 41 -11.17 14.53 17.81
C VAL A 41 -12.46 15.34 17.66
N TRP A 42 -13.57 14.79 18.16
CA TRP A 42 -14.90 15.40 18.11
C TRP A 42 -15.36 15.84 19.50
N SER A 43 -16.05 16.98 19.54
CA SER A 43 -16.80 17.44 20.71
C SER A 43 -18.01 16.54 20.96
N ARG A 44 -18.49 16.55 22.21
CA ARG A 44 -19.73 15.87 22.57
C ARG A 44 -20.92 16.30 21.70
N ALA A 45 -21.07 17.59 21.45
CA ALA A 45 -22.19 18.14 20.68
C ALA A 45 -22.17 17.60 19.24
N SER A 46 -20.99 17.56 18.62
CA SER A 46 -20.82 16.97 17.28
C SER A 46 -21.19 15.50 17.26
N VAL A 47 -20.75 14.70 18.23
CA VAL A 47 -21.09 13.27 18.32
C VAL A 47 -22.59 13.05 18.54
N GLU A 48 -23.24 13.86 19.39
CA GLU A 48 -24.67 13.74 19.66
C GLU A 48 -25.55 14.14 18.45
N SER A 49 -25.02 14.90 17.50
CA SER A 49 -25.70 15.22 16.23
C SER A 49 -25.60 14.14 15.15
N MET A 50 -24.69 13.16 15.31
CA MET A 50 -24.46 12.12 14.31
C MET A 50 -25.49 11.00 14.39
N ASP A 51 -25.93 10.52 13.23
CA ASP A 51 -26.84 9.38 13.13
C ASP A 51 -26.06 8.07 12.93
N GLY A 52 -26.00 7.26 14.00
CA GLY A 52 -25.33 5.96 13.98
C GLY A 52 -25.99 4.92 13.05
N GLU A 53 -27.30 5.00 12.81
CA GLU A 53 -27.99 4.11 11.87
C GLU A 53 -27.64 4.47 10.43
N ALA A 54 -27.68 5.76 10.09
CA ALA A 54 -27.24 6.26 8.79
C ALA A 54 -25.77 5.92 8.51
N ILE A 55 -24.89 6.03 9.50
CA ILE A 55 -23.47 5.64 9.36
C ILE A 55 -23.34 4.14 9.11
N ARG A 56 -24.07 3.29 9.86
CA ARG A 56 -24.04 1.84 9.68
C ARG A 56 -24.54 1.42 8.30
N GLY A 57 -25.61 2.05 7.81
CA GLY A 57 -26.17 1.79 6.49
C GLY A 57 -25.20 2.09 5.34
N ARG A 58 -24.23 2.97 5.56
CA ARG A 58 -23.23 3.36 4.55
C ARG A 58 -22.06 2.39 4.41
N LEU A 59 -21.80 1.52 5.39
CA LEU A 59 -20.84 0.42 5.27
C LEU A 59 -21.42 -0.82 5.97
N PRO A 60 -22.28 -1.60 5.27
CA PRO A 60 -22.89 -2.80 5.85
C PRO A 60 -21.86 -3.87 6.23
N TYR A 61 -20.82 -4.01 5.42
CA TYR A 61 -19.67 -4.88 5.67
C TYR A 61 -18.43 -4.30 4.99
N ALA A 62 -17.24 -4.61 5.52
CA ALA A 62 -15.97 -4.26 4.90
C ALA A 62 -15.37 -5.49 4.22
N LEU A 63 -14.68 -5.27 3.10
CA LEU A 63 -13.89 -6.29 2.44
C LEU A 63 -12.50 -6.34 3.05
N SER A 64 -11.97 -7.54 3.25
CA SER A 64 -10.54 -7.72 3.44
C SER A 64 -9.77 -7.42 2.16
N GLY A 65 -8.48 -7.10 2.28
CA GLY A 65 -7.60 -6.95 1.13
C GLY A 65 -7.55 -8.17 0.20
N ALA A 66 -7.73 -9.39 0.73
CA ALA A 66 -7.77 -10.61 -0.07
C ALA A 66 -9.04 -10.68 -0.93
N GLU A 67 -10.20 -10.44 -0.32
CA GLU A 67 -11.47 -10.43 -1.04
C GLU A 67 -11.56 -9.29 -2.06
N ALA A 68 -10.90 -8.16 -1.80
CA ALA A 68 -10.77 -7.09 -2.78
C ALA A 68 -9.85 -7.51 -3.94
N ALA A 69 -8.71 -8.13 -3.64
CA ALA A 69 -7.79 -8.64 -4.66
C ALA A 69 -8.48 -9.66 -5.58
N ASP A 70 -9.28 -10.58 -5.03
CA ASP A 70 -10.03 -11.56 -5.82
C ASP A 70 -11.05 -10.91 -6.75
N ARG A 71 -11.79 -9.90 -6.29
CA ARG A 71 -12.74 -9.14 -7.12
C ARG A 71 -12.04 -8.39 -8.25
N LEU A 72 -10.91 -7.76 -7.96
CA LEU A 72 -10.12 -7.06 -8.99
C LEU A 72 -9.53 -8.03 -10.01
N ALA A 73 -9.02 -9.18 -9.57
CA ALA A 73 -8.53 -10.24 -10.44
C ALA A 73 -9.65 -10.79 -11.35
N GLN A 74 -10.85 -10.98 -10.79
CA GLN A 74 -12.03 -11.39 -11.54
C GLN A 74 -12.44 -10.36 -12.59
N ALA A 75 -12.38 -9.07 -12.26
CA ALA A 75 -12.70 -7.99 -13.21
C ALA A 75 -11.73 -7.92 -14.39
N LEU A 76 -10.46 -8.30 -14.20
CA LEU A 76 -9.47 -8.44 -15.28
C LEU A 76 -9.67 -9.70 -16.15
N GLY A 77 -10.65 -10.55 -15.84
CA GLY A 77 -10.81 -11.85 -16.51
C GLY A 77 -9.72 -12.88 -16.13
N THR A 78 -8.95 -12.61 -15.07
CA THR A 78 -7.88 -13.49 -14.58
C THR A 78 -8.04 -13.78 -13.08
N PRO A 79 -9.09 -14.52 -12.65
CA PRO A 79 -9.34 -14.80 -11.25
C PRO A 79 -8.12 -15.37 -10.52
N ASN A 80 -7.94 -14.98 -9.25
CA ASN A 80 -6.91 -15.57 -8.41
C ASN A 80 -7.18 -17.08 -8.22
N PRO A 81 -6.17 -17.95 -8.41
CA PRO A 81 -6.37 -19.36 -8.19
C PRO A 81 -6.49 -19.65 -6.67
N PRO A 82 -7.24 -20.70 -6.28
CA PRO A 82 -7.35 -21.11 -4.88
C PRO A 82 -6.00 -21.58 -4.32
N GLU A 83 -5.15 -22.12 -5.19
CA GLU A 83 -3.79 -22.55 -4.88
C GLU A 83 -2.79 -21.92 -5.88
N GLY A 84 -1.66 -21.45 -5.35
CA GLY A 84 -0.60 -20.85 -6.16
C GLY A 84 -0.53 -19.33 -6.05
N PRO A 85 0.28 -18.67 -6.91
CA PRO A 85 0.51 -17.24 -6.82
C PRO A 85 -0.72 -16.46 -7.30
N ALA A 86 -1.19 -15.52 -6.47
CA ALA A 86 -2.25 -14.60 -6.82
C ALA A 86 -1.85 -13.72 -8.02
N ARG A 87 -2.82 -13.45 -8.91
CA ARG A 87 -2.67 -12.53 -10.05
C ARG A 87 -2.76 -11.08 -9.60
N VAL A 88 -3.71 -10.80 -8.72
CA VAL A 88 -3.76 -9.56 -7.94
C VAL A 88 -3.52 -9.95 -6.49
N SER A 89 -2.51 -9.37 -5.86
CA SER A 89 -2.13 -9.71 -4.50
C SER A 89 -2.72 -8.71 -3.49
N VAL A 90 -2.82 -9.11 -2.22
CA VAL A 90 -3.13 -8.17 -1.13
C VAL A 90 -2.12 -7.02 -1.08
N ALA A 91 -0.85 -7.28 -1.43
CA ALA A 91 0.16 -6.25 -1.50
C ALA A 91 -0.16 -5.19 -2.57
N THR A 92 -0.61 -5.62 -3.74
CA THR A 92 -1.11 -4.72 -4.80
C THR A 92 -2.27 -3.87 -4.28
N VAL A 93 -3.22 -4.47 -3.56
CA VAL A 93 -4.36 -3.74 -2.99
C VAL A 93 -3.92 -2.69 -1.95
N ARG A 94 -2.92 -3.02 -1.12
CA ARG A 94 -2.33 -2.07 -0.16
C ARG A 94 -1.67 -0.89 -0.85
N GLU A 95 -0.95 -1.13 -1.94
CA GLU A 95 -0.36 -0.06 -2.75
C GLU A 95 -1.44 0.78 -3.44
N MET A 96 -2.53 0.18 -3.91
CA MET A 96 -3.67 0.93 -4.44
C MET A 96 -4.31 1.84 -3.39
N ALA A 97 -4.42 1.36 -2.14
CA ALA A 97 -4.90 2.18 -1.03
C ALA A 97 -3.91 3.31 -0.69
N ALA A 98 -2.62 3.01 -0.64
CA ALA A 98 -1.57 4.01 -0.40
C ALA A 98 -1.51 5.08 -1.51
N ALA A 99 -1.83 4.71 -2.76
CA ALA A 99 -1.95 5.61 -3.90
C ALA A 99 -3.29 6.39 -3.94
N GLY A 100 -4.21 6.15 -2.99
CA GLY A 100 -5.48 6.86 -2.89
C GLY A 100 -6.59 6.35 -3.80
N TYR A 101 -6.39 5.22 -4.50
CA TYR A 101 -7.46 4.60 -5.31
C TYR A 101 -8.53 3.92 -4.44
N LEU A 102 -8.15 3.54 -3.22
CA LEU A 102 -9.00 2.89 -2.23
C LEU A 102 -8.80 3.54 -0.86
N ALA A 103 -9.86 3.68 -0.08
CA ALA A 103 -9.78 4.13 1.30
C ALA A 103 -9.50 2.93 2.22
N ASP A 104 -8.37 2.96 2.92
CA ASP A 104 -8.10 1.96 3.97
C ASP A 104 -8.85 2.35 5.25
N LEU A 105 -9.79 1.49 5.64
CA LEU A 105 -10.65 1.64 6.82
C LEU A 105 -10.08 0.90 8.03
N SER A 106 -8.95 0.22 7.89
CA SER A 106 -8.32 -0.58 8.94
C SER A 106 -7.44 0.25 9.88
N ASP A 107 -7.18 -0.28 11.08
CA ASP A 107 -6.14 0.23 11.98
C ASP A 107 -4.75 -0.31 11.63
N ASP A 108 -4.69 -1.40 10.86
CA ASP A 108 -3.46 -2.09 10.48
C ASP A 108 -3.29 -2.01 8.96
N PRO A 109 -2.37 -1.17 8.45
CA PRO A 109 -2.16 -1.01 7.00
C PRO A 109 -1.63 -2.29 6.32
N ASN A 110 -1.31 -3.35 7.08
CA ASN A 110 -1.00 -4.67 6.53
C ASN A 110 -2.26 -5.53 6.28
N ARG A 111 -3.40 -5.15 6.86
CA ARG A 111 -4.68 -5.84 6.79
C ARG A 111 -5.78 -4.85 6.41
N PRO A 112 -5.73 -4.30 5.18
CA PRO A 112 -6.65 -3.25 4.79
C PRO A 112 -8.10 -3.74 4.82
N LEU A 113 -8.98 -2.83 5.24
CA LEU A 113 -10.42 -3.00 5.20
C LEU A 113 -10.99 -1.98 4.21
N LEU A 114 -11.81 -2.44 3.28
CA LEU A 114 -12.15 -1.66 2.09
C LEU A 114 -13.67 -1.60 1.89
N HIS A 115 -14.15 -0.48 1.35
CA HIS A 115 -15.55 -0.33 1.01
C HIS A 115 -15.92 -1.18 -0.23
N PRO A 116 -16.94 -2.05 -0.17
CA PRO A 116 -17.30 -2.92 -1.30
C PRO A 116 -17.61 -2.17 -2.59
N ASP A 117 -18.36 -1.06 -2.51
CA ASP A 117 -18.70 -0.28 -3.71
C ASP A 117 -17.47 0.42 -4.30
N GLN A 118 -16.51 0.86 -3.48
CA GLN A 118 -15.29 1.49 -4.00
C GLN A 118 -14.46 0.49 -4.79
N VAL A 119 -14.36 -0.76 -4.31
CA VAL A 119 -13.73 -1.86 -5.04
C VAL A 119 -14.49 -2.17 -6.33
N ARG A 120 -15.83 -2.18 -6.29
CA ARG A 120 -16.68 -2.40 -7.48
C ARG A 120 -16.50 -1.30 -8.53
N ASP A 121 -16.43 -0.05 -8.10
CA ASP A 121 -16.27 1.09 -9.00
C ASP A 121 -14.88 1.12 -9.62
N LEU A 122 -13.84 0.83 -8.81
CA LEU A 122 -12.48 0.61 -9.29
C LEU A 122 -12.41 -0.54 -10.31
N ALA A 123 -13.09 -1.65 -10.04
CA ALA A 123 -13.15 -2.81 -10.93
C ALA A 123 -13.80 -2.51 -12.30
N ARG A 124 -14.59 -1.44 -12.41
CA ARG A 124 -15.22 -1.01 -13.67
C ARG A 124 -14.38 0.00 -14.45
N ARG A 125 -13.25 0.46 -13.92
CA ARG A 125 -12.42 1.44 -14.59
C ARG A 125 -11.78 0.84 -15.85
N PRO A 126 -11.78 1.56 -16.99
CA PRO A 126 -11.17 1.06 -18.22
C PRO A 126 -9.65 0.96 -18.11
N ASP A 127 -9.01 1.66 -17.18
CA ASP A 127 -7.57 1.64 -16.94
C ASP A 127 -7.15 0.72 -15.78
N LEU A 128 -8.02 -0.19 -15.34
CA LEU A 128 -7.78 -1.05 -14.18
C LEU A 128 -6.49 -1.88 -14.30
N ASP A 129 -6.21 -2.43 -15.48
CA ASP A 129 -5.01 -3.22 -15.76
C ASP A 129 -3.72 -2.41 -15.52
N ARG A 130 -3.71 -1.17 -16.01
CA ARG A 130 -2.61 -0.22 -15.80
C ARG A 130 -2.45 0.10 -14.31
N LEU A 131 -3.52 0.39 -13.60
CA LEU A 131 -3.47 0.73 -12.17
C LEU A 131 -2.95 -0.44 -11.32
N ILE A 132 -3.38 -1.67 -11.63
CA ILE A 132 -2.90 -2.88 -10.98
C ILE A 132 -1.42 -3.11 -11.29
N SER A 133 -1.00 -2.92 -12.54
CA SER A 133 0.40 -3.03 -12.94
C SER A 133 1.29 -2.03 -12.21
N GLU A 134 0.87 -0.76 -12.13
CA GLU A 134 1.58 0.31 -11.42
C GLU A 134 1.66 0.07 -9.91
N SER A 135 0.61 -0.52 -9.33
CA SER A 135 0.53 -0.79 -7.89
C SER A 135 1.13 -2.13 -7.49
N THR A 136 1.57 -2.97 -8.43
CA THR A 136 2.11 -4.30 -8.10
C THR A 136 3.54 -4.16 -7.57
N PRO A 137 3.83 -4.63 -6.34
CA PRO A 137 5.20 -4.61 -5.82
C PRO A 137 6.14 -5.45 -6.68
N LEU A 138 7.33 -4.90 -6.92
CA LEU A 138 8.29 -5.43 -7.87
C LEU A 138 9.37 -6.23 -7.16
N GLY A 139 9.72 -7.39 -7.71
CA GLY A 139 10.92 -8.12 -7.32
C GLY A 139 12.20 -7.38 -7.75
N PRO A 140 13.38 -7.78 -7.23
CA PRO A 140 14.63 -7.06 -7.49
C PRO A 140 15.00 -6.96 -8.99
N ASP A 141 14.76 -8.03 -9.76
CA ASP A 141 15.03 -8.03 -11.21
C ASP A 141 14.08 -7.08 -11.96
N GLN A 142 12.81 -7.03 -11.54
CA GLN A 142 11.82 -6.12 -12.12
C GLN A 142 12.16 -4.66 -11.79
N CYS A 143 12.66 -4.39 -10.57
CA CYS A 143 13.13 -3.05 -10.19
C CYS A 143 14.32 -2.60 -11.04
N ALA A 144 15.31 -3.47 -11.21
CA ALA A 144 16.47 -3.19 -12.06
C ALA A 144 16.06 -2.91 -13.51
N ALA A 145 15.15 -3.72 -14.06
CA ALA A 145 14.59 -3.51 -15.40
C ALA A 145 13.84 -2.17 -15.52
N ARG A 146 13.02 -1.81 -14.51
CA ARG A 146 12.27 -0.54 -14.48
C ARG A 146 13.20 0.68 -14.48
N LEU A 147 14.29 0.61 -13.73
CA LEU A 147 15.35 1.64 -13.71
C LEU A 147 16.24 1.62 -14.96
N ARG A 148 16.17 0.55 -15.76
CA ARG A 148 17.06 0.24 -16.89
C ARG A 148 18.53 0.12 -16.47
N VAL A 149 18.77 -0.42 -15.28
CA VAL A 149 20.11 -0.68 -14.73
C VAL A 149 20.33 -2.17 -14.58
N ARG A 150 21.57 -2.59 -14.30
CA ARG A 150 21.82 -4.01 -14.05
C ARG A 150 21.28 -4.42 -12.69
N ARG A 151 21.08 -5.72 -12.53
CA ARG A 151 20.69 -6.30 -11.25
C ARG A 151 21.67 -5.95 -10.11
N THR A 152 22.97 -5.98 -10.39
CA THR A 152 24.02 -5.61 -9.42
C THR A 152 23.97 -4.12 -9.04
N ASP A 153 23.61 -3.24 -9.97
CA ASP A 153 23.45 -1.81 -9.66
C ASP A 153 22.27 -1.61 -8.70
N PHE A 154 21.15 -2.31 -8.91
CA PHE A 154 20.04 -2.29 -7.97
C PHE A 154 20.43 -2.86 -6.58
N ASP A 155 21.27 -3.91 -6.52
CA ASP A 155 21.81 -4.38 -5.24
C ASP A 155 22.64 -3.32 -4.50
N HIS A 156 23.37 -2.48 -5.24
CA HIS A 156 24.07 -1.34 -4.65
C HIS A 156 23.08 -0.33 -4.06
N LEU A 157 21.97 -0.01 -4.74
CA LEU A 157 20.93 0.88 -4.20
C LEU A 157 20.36 0.36 -2.88
N VAL A 158 20.08 -0.95 -2.82
CA VAL A 158 19.62 -1.61 -1.58
C VAL A 158 20.69 -1.54 -0.49
N ARG A 159 21.96 -1.80 -0.84
CA ARG A 159 23.10 -1.74 0.11
C ARG A 159 23.35 -0.33 0.64
N LEU A 160 23.13 0.68 -0.18
CA LEU A 160 23.25 2.10 0.17
C LEU A 160 22.05 2.59 1.00
N GLY A 161 20.99 1.78 1.12
CA GLY A 161 19.77 2.14 1.85
C GLY A 161 18.87 3.12 1.10
N TRP A 162 19.11 3.33 -0.20
CA TRP A 162 18.35 4.27 -1.03
C TRP A 162 16.97 3.75 -1.42
N ILE A 163 16.71 2.46 -1.19
CA ILE A 163 15.38 1.88 -1.33
C ILE A 163 15.11 0.92 -0.17
N THR A 164 13.91 1.04 0.39
CA THR A 164 13.45 0.17 1.48
C THR A 164 12.53 -0.90 0.92
N CYS A 165 12.70 -2.12 1.43
CA CYS A 165 11.80 -3.23 1.12
C CYS A 165 10.40 -2.93 1.64
N ALA A 166 9.40 -3.00 0.77
CA ALA A 166 8.00 -2.82 1.13
C ALA A 166 7.42 -4.09 1.76
N GLN A 167 7.84 -5.27 1.28
CA GLN A 167 7.33 -6.55 1.74
C GLN A 167 8.31 -7.70 1.49
N GLU A 168 8.39 -8.66 2.40
CA GLU A 168 9.04 -9.95 2.15
C GLU A 168 7.99 -11.04 1.87
N VAL A 169 8.11 -11.73 0.74
CA VAL A 169 7.27 -12.89 0.39
C VAL A 169 8.08 -14.17 0.40
N LYS A 170 7.49 -15.25 0.91
CA LYS A 170 8.07 -16.59 0.83
C LYS A 170 7.65 -17.23 -0.49
N VAL A 171 8.62 -17.50 -1.37
CA VAL A 171 8.40 -18.19 -2.64
C VAL A 171 8.96 -19.61 -2.51
N LYS A 172 8.15 -20.61 -2.83
CA LYS A 172 8.59 -22.01 -2.91
C LYS A 172 9.23 -22.23 -4.29
N PHE A 173 10.47 -22.68 -4.32
CA PHE A 173 11.16 -23.07 -5.56
C PHE A 173 11.10 -24.60 -5.73
N GLY A 174 10.52 -25.06 -6.86
CA GLY A 174 10.56 -26.45 -7.32
C GLY A 174 9.64 -27.45 -6.58
N ALA A 175 9.04 -28.38 -7.33
CA ALA A 175 8.09 -29.37 -6.83
C ALA A 175 8.72 -30.57 -6.08
N ALA A 176 10.06 -30.71 -6.06
CA ALA A 176 10.69 -31.97 -5.62
C ALA A 176 11.74 -31.85 -4.51
N ARG A 177 12.33 -30.68 -4.24
CA ARG A 177 13.34 -30.46 -3.18
C ARG A 177 13.26 -29.02 -2.67
N GLY A 178 12.19 -28.72 -1.93
CA GLY A 178 11.71 -27.37 -1.68
C GLY A 178 12.59 -26.52 -0.76
N GLY A 179 13.33 -25.58 -1.34
CA GLY A 179 13.82 -24.40 -0.65
C GLY A 179 12.74 -23.31 -0.67
N THR A 180 12.40 -22.76 0.50
CA THR A 180 11.60 -21.53 0.57
C THR A 180 12.56 -20.35 0.57
N VAL A 181 12.51 -19.51 -0.46
CA VAL A 181 13.30 -18.29 -0.55
C VAL A 181 12.43 -17.11 -0.13
N ARG A 182 12.98 -16.21 0.69
CA ARG A 182 12.34 -14.92 0.96
C ARG A 182 12.75 -13.94 -0.14
N VAL A 183 11.78 -13.40 -0.86
CA VAL A 183 11.99 -12.39 -1.88
C VAL A 183 11.52 -11.05 -1.32
N ARG A 184 12.39 -10.04 -1.40
CA ARG A 184 12.04 -8.66 -1.08
C ARG A 184 11.34 -8.03 -2.27
N LEU A 185 10.21 -7.41 -2.00
CA LEU A 185 9.42 -6.65 -2.96
C LEU A 185 9.51 -5.17 -2.64
N TYR A 186 9.53 -4.35 -3.66
CA TYR A 186 9.68 -2.90 -3.58
C TYR A 186 8.52 -2.21 -4.28
N ARG A 187 8.13 -1.03 -3.80
CA ARG A 187 7.06 -0.24 -4.44
C ARG A 187 7.59 0.32 -5.75
N GLY A 188 6.81 0.20 -6.82
CA GLY A 188 7.15 0.81 -8.11
C GLY A 188 7.39 2.32 -7.99
N ALA A 189 6.56 3.01 -7.21
CA ALA A 189 6.70 4.45 -6.97
C ALA A 189 8.00 4.83 -6.25
N ASP A 190 8.47 4.01 -5.29
CA ASP A 190 9.76 4.25 -4.64
C ASP A 190 10.91 4.05 -5.63
N VAL A 191 10.84 3.00 -6.46
CA VAL A 191 11.82 2.74 -7.53
C VAL A 191 11.88 3.91 -8.52
N ASP A 192 10.73 4.43 -8.95
CA ASP A 192 10.65 5.51 -9.93
C ASP A 192 11.17 6.85 -9.39
N ARG A 193 11.11 7.07 -8.07
CA ARG A 193 11.60 8.29 -7.42
C ARG A 193 13.12 8.34 -7.28
N ILE A 194 13.81 7.19 -7.24
CA ILE A 194 15.26 7.13 -6.99
C ILE A 194 16.06 8.11 -7.87
N PRO A 195 15.85 8.19 -9.19
CA PRO A 195 16.66 9.10 -10.01
C PRO A 195 16.46 10.58 -9.71
N ALA A 196 15.27 10.97 -9.24
CA ALA A 196 14.97 12.32 -8.85
C ALA A 196 15.46 12.65 -7.43
N GLU A 197 15.44 11.67 -6.53
CA GLU A 197 15.96 11.79 -5.15
C GLU A 197 17.50 11.78 -5.10
N HIS A 198 18.15 11.20 -6.12
CA HIS A 198 19.60 11.13 -6.25
C HIS A 198 20.10 11.77 -7.56
N PRO A 199 19.95 13.10 -7.74
CA PRO A 199 20.40 13.81 -8.93
C PRO A 199 21.92 13.88 -9.07
N GLU A 200 22.67 13.59 -8.00
CA GLU A 200 24.13 13.51 -8.00
C GLU A 200 24.69 12.33 -8.80
N VAL A 201 23.84 11.35 -9.13
CA VAL A 201 24.23 10.18 -9.92
C VAL A 201 24.00 10.43 -11.41
N ASP A 202 25.01 10.16 -12.23
CA ASP A 202 24.88 10.11 -13.68
C ASP A 202 24.10 8.85 -14.11
N TRP A 203 22.77 8.93 -14.04
CA TRP A 203 21.87 7.85 -14.40
C TRP A 203 22.02 7.39 -15.85
N PRO A 204 22.17 8.28 -16.86
CA PRO A 204 22.54 7.86 -18.21
C PRO A 204 23.80 6.99 -18.26
N ALA A 205 24.87 7.38 -17.56
CA ALA A 205 26.09 6.57 -17.52
C ALA A 205 25.87 5.22 -16.84
N VAL A 206 25.17 5.17 -15.70
CA VAL A 206 24.84 3.91 -15.01
C VAL A 206 24.04 2.96 -15.93
N ARG A 207 23.07 3.49 -16.66
CA ARG A 207 22.24 2.72 -17.61
C ARG A 207 23.02 2.22 -18.83
N ALA A 208 24.07 2.95 -19.24
CA ALA A 208 24.90 2.61 -20.38
C ALA A 208 25.98 1.55 -20.08
N LEU A 209 26.19 1.19 -18.81
CA LEU A 209 27.28 0.29 -18.44
C LEU A 209 27.11 -1.09 -19.14
N GLY A 210 28.17 -1.59 -19.79
CA GLY A 210 28.31 -2.96 -20.35
C GLY A 210 29.09 -3.96 -19.48
N LYS A 211 28.73 -5.26 -19.53
CA LYS A 211 29.20 -6.33 -18.60
C LYS A 211 30.69 -6.20 -18.24
N GLY A 212 31.01 -6.28 -16.94
CA GLY A 212 32.39 -6.19 -16.42
C GLY A 212 32.85 -4.77 -16.06
N GLN A 213 32.11 -3.73 -16.45
CA GLN A 213 32.37 -2.36 -16.00
C GLN A 213 31.93 -2.14 -14.55
N ARG A 214 32.76 -1.41 -13.79
CA ARG A 214 32.50 -1.05 -12.39
C ARG A 214 31.40 -0.01 -12.30
N SER A 215 30.45 -0.24 -11.38
CA SER A 215 29.36 0.70 -11.13
C SER A 215 29.84 1.95 -10.40
N PRO A 216 29.39 3.17 -10.79
CA PRO A 216 29.51 4.38 -9.98
C PRO A 216 28.87 4.22 -8.59
N LEU A 217 27.85 3.36 -8.48
CA LEU A 217 27.15 3.04 -7.24
C LEU A 217 27.95 2.09 -6.33
N ALA A 218 29.09 1.56 -6.80
CA ALA A 218 29.99 0.72 -6.03
C ALA A 218 30.99 1.53 -5.16
N GLY A 219 30.77 2.83 -5.00
CA GLY A 219 31.52 3.68 -4.07
C GLY A 219 31.40 3.21 -2.62
N PRO A 220 32.36 3.57 -1.74
CA PRO A 220 32.29 3.21 -0.33
C PRO A 220 31.02 3.79 0.29
N THR A 221 30.32 2.98 1.10
CA THR A 221 29.17 3.44 1.89
C THR A 221 29.62 4.59 2.78
N PRO A 222 28.90 5.73 2.86
CA PRO A 222 29.11 6.66 3.96
C PRO A 222 28.95 5.88 5.27
N GLY A 223 30.00 5.88 6.08
CA GLY A 223 30.10 5.07 7.27
C GLY A 223 28.91 5.29 8.19
N ARG A 224 28.33 4.19 8.66
CA ARG A 224 27.64 4.13 9.95
C ARG A 224 28.52 4.87 10.96
N SER A 225 28.07 6.01 11.48
CA SER A 225 28.82 6.74 12.50
C SER A 225 29.05 5.81 13.68
N PRO A 226 30.30 5.65 14.18
CA PRO A 226 30.52 4.98 15.44
C PRO A 226 29.98 5.91 16.54
N GLY A 227 29.03 5.39 17.32
CA GLY A 227 28.78 5.88 18.67
C GLY A 227 29.84 5.34 19.63
#